data_AF-A0AA35XI94-F1
#
_entry.id   AF-A0AA35XI94-F1
#
_cell.length_a   1.000
_cell.length_b   1.000
_cell.length_c   1.000
_cell.angle_alpha   90.00
_cell.angle_beta   90.00
_cell.angle_gamma   90.00
#
_symmetry.space_group_name_H-M   'P 1'
#
loop_
_entity.id
_entity.type
_entity.pdbx_description
1 polymer ?
#
loop_
_entity_poly.entity_id
_entity_poly.type
_entity_poly.pdbx_seq_one_letter_code
_entity_poly.pdbx_strand_id
1 'polypeptide(L)'
;LHPAEVLELDITHIGRLASRLVKLFGRQLYTDVTFLTALDLHILADRYGFPHLKDGIESHLSKIITPENVFLFHSHAQSSSAPLLQDKCEVFMDLHAGEVIASTALQQLPKENLKKLIARDTFMVEEIQIFEAVRKWMETNGVRKEGASELLECVRLTEMPQAELKAKVLPTGLFARARVLAAMGEGEPVEIAT
;
A
#
# COMPACT_ATOMS: atom_id res chain seq x y z
N LEU A 1 44.70 -13.43 3.44
CA LEU A 1 44.02 -12.51 2.51
C LEU A 1 43.69 -11.25 3.27
N HIS A 2 44.05 -10.10 2.69
CA HIS A 2 43.80 -8.80 3.31
C HIS A 2 42.28 -8.54 3.33
N PRO A 3 41.71 -7.90 4.36
CA PRO A 3 40.27 -7.61 4.43
C PRO A 3 39.72 -6.89 3.19
N ALA A 4 40.57 -6.09 2.53
CA ALA A 4 40.25 -5.38 1.29
C ALA A 4 40.07 -6.32 0.08
N GLU A 5 40.85 -7.40 -0.03
CA GLU A 5 40.76 -8.36 -1.14
C GLU A 5 39.49 -9.22 -1.05
N VAL A 6 39.06 -9.54 0.18
CA VAL A 6 37.81 -10.30 0.43
C VAL A 6 36.59 -9.43 0.06
N LEU A 7 36.61 -8.13 0.38
CA LEU A 7 35.55 -7.19 -0.01
C LEU A 7 35.46 -6.94 -1.53
N GLU A 8 36.60 -6.82 -2.22
CA GLU A 8 36.62 -6.65 -3.68
C GLU A 8 36.11 -7.89 -4.43
N LEU A 9 36.39 -9.08 -3.90
CA LEU A 9 35.89 -10.34 -4.42
C LEU A 9 34.36 -10.43 -4.30
N ASP A 10 33.76 -10.01 -3.18
CA ASP A 10 32.30 -10.05 -3.00
C ASP A 10 31.56 -9.02 -3.87
N ILE A 11 32.04 -7.78 -3.95
CA ILE A 11 31.36 -6.73 -4.72
C ILE A 11 31.38 -7.03 -6.22
N THR A 12 32.50 -7.53 -6.76
CA THR A 12 32.56 -7.92 -8.17
C THR A 12 31.78 -9.19 -8.47
N HIS A 13 31.61 -10.11 -7.52
CA HIS A 13 30.80 -11.31 -7.71
C HIS A 13 29.30 -11.01 -7.63
N ILE A 14 28.89 -10.17 -6.69
CA ILE A 14 27.51 -9.66 -6.55
C ILE A 14 27.12 -8.84 -7.78
N GLY A 15 27.99 -7.93 -8.24
CA GLY A 15 27.76 -7.17 -9.48
C GLY A 15 27.66 -8.06 -10.72
N ARG A 16 28.42 -9.16 -10.78
CA ARG A 16 28.36 -10.17 -11.86
C ARG A 16 27.08 -11.01 -11.79
N LEU A 17 26.60 -11.37 -10.61
CA LEU A 17 25.34 -12.11 -10.41
C LEU A 17 24.13 -11.24 -10.77
N ALA A 18 24.09 -10.01 -10.29
CA ALA A 18 23.07 -9.03 -10.67
C ALA A 18 23.07 -8.78 -12.19
N SER A 19 24.25 -8.60 -12.80
CA SER A 19 24.37 -8.41 -14.25
C SER A 19 23.94 -9.64 -15.07
N ARG A 20 24.15 -10.87 -14.58
CA ARG A 20 23.68 -12.11 -15.23
C ARG A 20 22.16 -12.26 -15.16
N LEU A 21 21.55 -11.96 -14.01
CA LEU A 21 20.09 -12.04 -13.84
C LEU A 21 19.38 -11.02 -14.74
N VAL A 22 19.87 -9.79 -14.76
CA VAL A 22 19.39 -8.69 -15.62
C VAL A 22 19.45 -9.05 -17.12
N LYS A 23 20.49 -9.78 -17.55
CA LYS A 23 20.63 -10.26 -18.93
C LYS A 23 19.73 -11.45 -19.26
N LEU A 24 19.39 -12.31 -18.29
CA LEU A 24 18.57 -13.51 -18.49
C LEU A 24 17.07 -13.19 -18.63
N PHE A 25 16.58 -12.15 -17.97
CA PHE A 25 15.14 -11.83 -17.89
C PHE A 25 14.72 -10.62 -18.76
N GLY A 26 15.34 -10.48 -19.92
CA GLY A 26 15.25 -9.30 -20.80
C GLY A 26 13.84 -8.76 -21.12
N ARG A 27 13.75 -7.43 -20.94
CA ARG A 27 13.05 -6.41 -21.76
C ARG A 27 11.54 -6.12 -21.65
N GLN A 28 10.73 -6.91 -20.95
CA GLN A 28 9.34 -6.49 -20.62
C GLN A 28 8.91 -6.73 -19.16
N LEU A 29 9.80 -7.32 -18.34
CA LEU A 29 9.64 -7.61 -16.91
C LEU A 29 10.66 -6.86 -16.03
N TYR A 30 11.34 -5.87 -16.62
CA TYR A 30 12.61 -5.34 -16.11
C TYR A 30 12.47 -4.57 -14.80
N THR A 31 11.33 -3.93 -14.54
CA THR A 31 11.08 -3.18 -13.31
C THR A 31 10.79 -4.08 -12.11
N ASP A 32 9.93 -5.08 -12.26
CA ASP A 32 9.59 -6.03 -11.20
C ASP A 32 10.77 -6.93 -10.85
N VAL A 33 11.50 -7.44 -11.85
CA VAL A 33 12.68 -8.28 -11.58
C VAL A 33 13.77 -7.47 -10.91
N THR A 34 14.00 -6.21 -11.30
CA THR A 34 15.01 -5.35 -10.65
C THR A 34 14.62 -5.06 -9.19
N PHE A 35 13.35 -4.75 -8.94
CA PHE A 35 12.81 -4.57 -7.59
C PHE A 35 13.02 -5.82 -6.73
N LEU A 36 12.62 -7.00 -7.23
CA LEU A 36 12.72 -8.25 -6.49
C LEU A 36 14.19 -8.57 -6.19
N THR A 37 15.08 -8.32 -7.16
CA THR A 37 16.52 -8.51 -6.93
C THR A 37 17.10 -7.53 -5.91
N ALA A 38 16.57 -6.31 -5.79
CA ALA A 38 17.04 -5.34 -4.81
C ALA A 38 16.57 -5.70 -3.38
N LEU A 39 15.35 -6.20 -3.23
CA LEU A 39 14.88 -6.75 -1.95
C LEU A 39 15.66 -8.00 -1.53
N ASP A 40 15.90 -8.92 -2.47
CA ASP A 40 16.70 -10.12 -2.20
C ASP A 40 18.12 -9.75 -1.79
N LEU A 41 18.72 -8.75 -2.46
CA LEU A 41 20.05 -8.27 -2.11
C LEU A 41 20.07 -7.59 -0.74
N HIS A 42 19.01 -6.87 -0.35
CA HIS A 42 18.87 -6.31 0.99
C HIS A 42 18.87 -7.41 2.06
N ILE A 43 18.10 -8.48 1.84
CA ILE A 43 18.06 -9.65 2.76
C ILE A 43 19.42 -10.33 2.85
N LEU A 44 20.13 -10.49 1.74
CA LEU A 44 21.47 -11.09 1.72
C LEU A 44 22.48 -10.19 2.44
N ALA A 45 22.45 -8.88 2.19
CA ALA A 45 23.34 -7.92 2.84
C ALA A 45 23.14 -7.92 4.36
N ASP A 46 21.89 -7.98 4.83
CA ASP A 46 21.57 -8.11 6.25
C ASP A 46 22.05 -9.46 6.83
N ARG A 47 21.69 -10.58 6.18
CA ARG A 47 22.05 -11.94 6.61
C ARG A 47 23.55 -12.16 6.75
N TYR A 48 24.35 -11.61 5.83
CA TYR A 48 25.80 -11.79 5.83
C TYR A 48 26.57 -10.64 6.51
N GLY A 49 25.87 -9.66 7.08
CA GLY A 49 26.49 -8.60 7.89
C GLY A 49 27.25 -7.55 7.07
N PHE A 50 26.70 -7.12 5.93
CA PHE A 50 27.26 -6.05 5.09
C PHE A 50 26.48 -4.73 5.26
N PRO A 51 26.72 -3.95 6.34
CA PRO A 51 25.90 -2.78 6.68
C PRO A 51 25.95 -1.67 5.61
N HIS A 52 27.12 -1.34 5.07
CA HIS A 52 27.23 -0.31 4.03
C HIS A 52 26.50 -0.67 2.73
N LEU A 53 26.48 -1.96 2.38
CA LEU A 53 25.73 -2.45 1.23
C LEU A 53 24.23 -2.38 1.52
N LYS A 54 23.79 -2.80 2.71
CA LYS A 54 22.41 -2.70 3.18
C LYS A 54 21.90 -1.26 3.11
N ASP A 55 22.65 -0.32 3.69
CA ASP A 55 22.30 1.11 3.69
C ASP A 55 22.22 1.68 2.25
N GLY A 56 23.18 1.30 1.40
CA GLY A 56 23.19 1.70 -0.01
C GLY A 56 21.96 1.20 -0.77
N ILE A 57 21.54 -0.04 -0.50
CA ILE A 57 20.32 -0.61 -1.09
C ILE A 57 19.07 0.07 -0.54
N GLU A 58 18.94 0.26 0.78
CA GLU A 58 17.80 0.97 1.37
C GLU A 58 17.65 2.39 0.81
N SER A 59 18.77 3.10 0.65
CA SER A 59 18.81 4.43 0.03
C SER A 59 18.37 4.40 -1.44
N HIS A 60 18.72 3.35 -2.19
CA HIS A 60 18.26 3.16 -3.56
C HIS A 60 16.76 2.85 -3.62
N LEU A 61 16.28 1.89 -2.82
CA LEU A 61 14.88 1.50 -2.74
C LEU A 61 13.98 2.71 -2.42
N SER A 62 14.42 3.55 -1.47
CA SER A 62 13.72 4.77 -1.07
C SER A 62 13.54 5.79 -2.20
N LYS A 63 14.36 5.74 -3.26
CA LYS A 63 14.29 6.66 -4.41
C LYS A 63 13.41 6.16 -5.54
N ILE A 64 13.05 4.89 -5.54
CA ILE A 64 12.28 4.24 -6.61
C ILE A 64 10.87 3.82 -6.16
N ILE A 65 10.41 4.36 -5.03
CA ILE A 65 9.05 4.15 -4.53
C ILE A 65 8.06 4.77 -5.53
N THR A 66 7.03 4.02 -5.87
CA THR A 66 5.91 4.43 -6.72
C THR A 66 4.59 3.96 -6.11
N PRO A 67 3.43 4.50 -6.54
CA PRO A 67 2.13 4.02 -6.05
C PRO A 67 1.89 2.52 -6.28
N GLU A 68 2.50 1.94 -7.32
CA GLU A 68 2.32 0.53 -7.66
C GLU A 68 3.24 -0.42 -6.86
N ASN A 69 4.34 0.07 -6.28
CA ASN A 69 5.30 -0.78 -5.55
C ASN A 69 5.41 -0.47 -4.06
N VAL A 70 4.83 0.64 -3.58
CA VAL A 70 4.99 1.13 -2.20
C VAL A 70 4.55 0.09 -1.16
N PHE A 71 3.48 -0.66 -1.43
CA PHE A 71 3.00 -1.69 -0.52
C PHE A 71 3.96 -2.87 -0.38
N LEU A 72 4.62 -3.24 -1.48
CA LEU A 72 5.59 -4.32 -1.49
C LEU A 72 6.86 -3.90 -0.72
N PHE A 73 7.34 -2.67 -0.92
CA PHE A 73 8.43 -2.12 -0.12
C PHE A 73 8.08 -1.98 1.35
N HIS A 74 6.88 -1.49 1.67
CA HIS A 74 6.44 -1.36 3.05
C HIS A 74 6.37 -2.72 3.76
N SER A 75 5.81 -3.74 3.11
CA SER A 75 5.77 -5.11 3.64
C SER A 75 7.18 -5.70 3.85
N HIS A 76 8.09 -5.47 2.90
CA HIS A 76 9.49 -5.86 3.04
C HIS A 76 10.16 -5.16 4.23
N ALA A 77 9.99 -3.85 4.37
CA ALA A 77 10.59 -3.08 5.45
C ALA A 77 10.12 -3.56 6.83
N GLN A 78 8.83 -3.91 6.96
CA GLN A 78 8.26 -4.48 8.19
C GLN A 78 8.85 -5.85 8.54
N SER A 79 9.09 -6.71 7.54
CA SER A 79 9.65 -8.06 7.77
C SER A 79 11.17 -8.09 7.95
N SER A 80 11.89 -7.14 7.35
CA SER A 80 13.36 -7.04 7.39
C SER A 80 13.88 -6.07 8.45
N SER A 81 13.01 -5.50 9.29
CA SER A 81 13.36 -4.49 10.30
C SER A 81 14.20 -3.34 9.72
N ALA A 82 13.74 -2.78 8.59
CA ALA A 82 14.38 -1.66 7.90
C ALA A 82 13.59 -0.35 8.16
N PRO A 83 13.78 0.31 9.33
CA PRO A 83 12.92 1.42 9.77
C PRO A 83 12.99 2.62 8.83
N LEU A 84 14.16 2.91 8.24
CA LEU A 84 14.31 4.04 7.32
C LEU A 84 13.49 3.84 6.03
N LEU A 85 13.50 2.63 5.47
CA LEU A 85 12.68 2.31 4.30
C LEU A 85 11.19 2.34 4.66
N GLN A 86 10.81 1.84 5.83
CA GLN A 86 9.44 1.89 6.31
C GLN A 86 8.94 3.33 6.40
N ASP A 87 9.67 4.21 7.09
CA ASP A 87 9.32 5.63 7.23
C ASP A 87 9.17 6.31 5.86
N LYS A 88 10.05 5.98 4.90
CA LYS A 88 9.96 6.52 3.54
C LYS A 88 8.73 6.05 2.78
N CYS A 89 8.34 4.78 2.93
CA CYS A 89 7.10 4.26 2.35
C CYS A 89 5.88 4.94 2.98
N GLU A 90 5.86 5.10 4.30
CA GLU A 90 4.76 5.74 5.02
C GLU A 90 4.58 7.20 4.60
N VAL A 91 5.67 7.98 4.59
CA VAL A 91 5.67 9.36 4.10
C VAL A 91 5.24 9.45 2.64
N PHE A 92 5.69 8.52 1.79
CA PHE A 92 5.26 8.50 0.39
C PHE A 92 3.76 8.24 0.26
N MET A 93 3.21 7.27 1.00
CA MET A 93 1.78 6.98 0.97
C MET A 93 0.93 8.17 1.41
N ASP A 94 1.36 8.89 2.45
CA ASP A 94 0.63 10.04 2.96
C ASP A 94 0.72 11.25 1.99
N LEU A 95 1.87 11.48 1.35
CA LEU A 95 2.05 12.57 0.37
C LEU A 95 1.36 12.32 -0.98
N HIS A 96 1.30 11.06 -1.41
CA HIS A 96 0.72 10.65 -2.70
C HIS A 96 -0.60 9.90 -2.52
N ALA A 97 -1.34 10.20 -1.44
CA ALA A 97 -2.49 9.41 -1.02
C ALA A 97 -3.55 9.23 -2.12
N GLY A 98 -3.82 10.27 -2.91
CA GLY A 98 -4.74 10.22 -4.04
C GLY A 98 -4.27 9.30 -5.19
N GLU A 99 -2.97 9.22 -5.45
CA GLU A 99 -2.41 8.29 -6.45
C GLU A 99 -2.38 6.85 -5.91
N VAL A 100 -2.05 6.69 -4.62
CA VAL A 100 -1.98 5.40 -3.94
C VAL A 100 -3.36 4.75 -3.83
N ILE A 101 -4.40 5.49 -3.48
CA ILE A 101 -5.78 4.96 -3.40
C ILE A 101 -6.31 4.52 -4.77
N ALA A 102 -5.84 5.16 -5.85
CA ALA A 102 -6.22 4.83 -7.22
C ALA A 102 -5.39 3.68 -7.84
N SER A 103 -4.25 3.35 -7.24
CA SER A 103 -3.30 2.35 -7.76
C SER A 103 -3.92 0.96 -7.92
N THR A 104 -3.37 0.19 -8.86
CA THR A 104 -3.79 -1.21 -9.01
C THR A 104 -3.25 -2.10 -7.89
N ALA A 105 -2.09 -1.74 -7.33
CA ALA A 105 -1.47 -2.43 -6.22
C ALA A 105 -2.37 -2.52 -4.97
N LEU A 106 -3.21 -1.51 -4.72
CA LEU A 106 -4.17 -1.55 -3.59
C LEU A 106 -5.12 -2.75 -3.67
N GLN A 107 -5.49 -3.17 -4.89
CA GLN A 107 -6.42 -4.29 -5.11
C GLN A 107 -5.83 -5.65 -4.72
N GLN A 108 -4.49 -5.74 -4.69
CA GLN A 108 -3.75 -6.95 -4.30
C GLN A 108 -3.46 -7.02 -2.80
N LEU A 109 -3.78 -5.98 -2.03
CA LEU A 109 -3.53 -5.96 -0.60
C LEU A 109 -4.41 -6.98 0.14
N PRO A 110 -3.84 -7.69 1.12
CA PRO A 110 -4.65 -8.40 2.12
C PRO A 110 -5.60 -7.43 2.83
N LYS A 111 -6.79 -7.90 3.21
CA LYS A 111 -7.82 -7.13 3.92
C LYS A 111 -7.25 -6.32 5.09
N GLU A 112 -6.41 -6.96 5.91
CA GLU A 112 -5.81 -6.35 7.10
C GLU A 112 -4.89 -5.16 6.77
N ASN A 113 -4.15 -5.23 5.66
CA ASN A 113 -3.26 -4.15 5.24
C ASN A 113 -4.04 -2.99 4.66
N LEU A 114 -5.09 -3.28 3.87
CA LEU A 114 -6.00 -2.25 3.39
C LEU A 114 -6.69 -1.53 4.54
N LYS A 115 -7.21 -2.28 5.53
CA LYS A 115 -7.84 -1.72 6.74
C LYS A 115 -6.89 -0.77 7.47
N LYS A 116 -5.63 -1.21 7.70
CA LYS A 116 -4.62 -0.38 8.34
C LYS A 116 -4.34 0.90 7.58
N LEU A 117 -4.28 0.84 6.25
CA LEU A 117 -4.05 2.02 5.41
C LEU A 117 -5.19 3.04 5.54
N ILE A 118 -6.44 2.61 5.33
CA ILE A 118 -7.60 3.53 5.34
C ILE A 118 -7.97 4.02 6.74
N ALA A 119 -7.53 3.33 7.79
CA ALA A 119 -7.71 3.75 9.18
C ALA A 119 -6.63 4.73 9.66
N ARG A 120 -5.56 4.99 8.88
CA ARG A 120 -4.52 5.96 9.23
C ARG A 120 -5.08 7.37 9.11
N ASP A 121 -5.05 8.12 10.20
CA ASP A 121 -5.45 9.53 10.18
C ASP A 121 -4.51 10.39 9.32
N THR A 122 -3.31 9.92 8.97
CA THR A 122 -2.36 10.65 8.09
C THR A 122 -2.69 10.49 6.60
N PHE A 123 -3.52 9.50 6.24
CA PHE A 123 -3.84 9.19 4.85
C PHE A 123 -5.00 10.07 4.36
N MET A 124 -4.68 11.31 4.00
CA MET A 124 -5.65 12.36 3.68
C MET A 124 -6.15 12.26 2.23
N VAL A 125 -7.22 11.49 2.01
CA VAL A 125 -7.96 11.43 0.74
C VAL A 125 -9.44 11.71 0.95
N GLU A 126 -10.16 12.02 -0.14
CA GLU A 126 -11.60 12.19 -0.04
C GLU A 126 -12.27 10.87 0.33
N GLU A 127 -13.20 10.92 1.28
CA GLU A 127 -13.83 9.71 1.82
C GLU A 127 -14.56 8.90 0.74
N ILE A 128 -15.07 9.58 -0.30
CA ILE A 128 -15.67 8.90 -1.45
C ILE A 128 -14.67 8.02 -2.20
N GLN A 129 -13.41 8.43 -2.30
CA GLN A 129 -12.35 7.66 -2.95
C GLN A 129 -12.01 6.41 -2.14
N ILE A 130 -12.04 6.51 -0.80
CA ILE A 130 -11.90 5.35 0.11
C ILE A 130 -13.04 4.37 -0.14
N PHE A 131 -14.29 4.85 -0.16
CA PHE A 131 -15.45 4.00 -0.44
C PHE A 131 -15.35 3.30 -1.79
N GLU A 132 -15.00 4.02 -2.86
CA GLU A 132 -14.85 3.45 -4.19
C GLU A 132 -13.71 2.43 -4.25
N ALA A 133 -12.59 2.68 -3.57
CA ALA A 133 -11.47 1.75 -3.48
C ALA A 133 -11.83 0.47 -2.72
N VAL A 134 -12.54 0.57 -1.59
CA VAL A 134 -13.05 -0.59 -0.84
C VAL A 134 -14.04 -1.38 -1.69
N ARG A 135 -14.97 -0.71 -2.38
CA ARG A 135 -15.92 -1.37 -3.27
C ARG A 135 -15.21 -2.13 -4.39
N LYS A 136 -14.24 -1.50 -5.05
CA LYS A 136 -13.42 -2.12 -6.10
C LYS A 136 -12.60 -3.30 -5.57
N TRP A 137 -12.06 -3.19 -4.35
CA TRP A 137 -11.34 -4.27 -3.69
C TRP A 137 -12.25 -5.47 -3.40
N MET A 138 -13.47 -5.21 -2.94
CA MET A 138 -14.48 -6.25 -2.75
C MET A 138 -14.83 -6.96 -4.05
N GLU A 139 -15.08 -6.20 -5.12
CA GLU A 139 -15.39 -6.73 -6.45
C GLU A 139 -14.24 -7.59 -7.01
N THR A 140 -13.00 -7.11 -6.89
CA THR A 140 -11.79 -7.80 -7.38
C THR A 140 -11.53 -9.10 -6.61
N ASN A 141 -11.79 -9.12 -5.31
CA ASN A 141 -11.53 -10.27 -4.44
C ASN A 141 -12.77 -11.17 -4.23
N GLY A 142 -13.90 -10.87 -4.89
CA GLY A 142 -15.15 -11.64 -4.74
C GLY A 142 -15.73 -11.61 -3.33
N VAL A 143 -15.42 -10.57 -2.55
CA VAL A 143 -15.81 -10.45 -1.14
C VAL A 143 -17.19 -9.80 -1.03
N ARG A 144 -18.11 -10.47 -0.34
CA ARG A 144 -19.43 -9.91 -0.04
C ARG A 144 -19.37 -8.95 1.15
N LYS A 145 -20.43 -8.19 1.35
CA LYS A 145 -20.58 -7.21 2.44
C LYS A 145 -20.15 -7.74 3.81
N GLU A 146 -20.52 -8.97 4.14
CA GLU A 146 -20.22 -9.58 5.45
C GLU A 146 -18.71 -9.73 5.66
N GLY A 147 -17.97 -10.11 4.62
CA GLY A 147 -16.52 -10.30 4.65
C GLY A 147 -15.71 -9.00 4.62
N ALA A 148 -16.34 -7.87 4.27
CA ALA A 148 -15.72 -6.54 4.24
C ALA A 148 -16.30 -5.58 5.28
N SER A 149 -17.08 -6.07 6.25
CA SER A 149 -17.70 -5.27 7.31
C SER A 149 -16.71 -4.34 8.01
N GLU A 150 -15.55 -4.86 8.41
CA GLU A 150 -14.48 -4.09 9.04
C GLU A 150 -13.90 -2.98 8.16
N LEU A 151 -13.87 -3.14 6.83
CA LEU A 151 -13.44 -2.10 5.91
C LEU A 151 -14.52 -1.03 5.76
N LEU A 152 -15.79 -1.45 5.66
CA LEU A 152 -16.94 -0.55 5.56
C LEU A 152 -17.17 0.25 6.86
N GLU A 153 -16.74 -0.26 8.00
CA GLU A 153 -16.75 0.48 9.28
C GLU A 153 -15.73 1.62 9.30
N CYS A 154 -14.59 1.49 8.61
CA CYS A 154 -13.62 2.58 8.46
C CYS A 154 -14.15 3.72 7.59
N VAL A 155 -15.14 3.47 6.73
CA VAL A 155 -15.69 4.48 5.82
C VAL A 155 -16.61 5.47 6.55
N ARG A 156 -16.20 6.74 6.60
CA ARG A 156 -16.83 7.85 7.33
C ARG A 156 -17.88 8.57 6.49
N LEU A 157 -19.07 7.97 6.32
CA LEU A 157 -20.15 8.55 5.51
C LEU A 157 -20.50 10.03 5.81
N THR A 158 -20.24 10.51 7.03
CA THR A 158 -20.47 11.91 7.43
C THR A 158 -19.56 12.91 6.72
N GLU A 159 -18.39 12.45 6.26
CA GLU A 159 -17.39 13.26 5.55
C GLU A 159 -17.60 13.25 4.03
N MET A 160 -18.66 12.59 3.53
CA MET A 160 -18.99 12.56 2.11
C MET A 160 -20.05 13.62 1.75
N PRO A 161 -19.94 14.26 0.58
CA PRO A 161 -21.00 15.11 0.06
C PRO A 161 -22.32 14.35 -0.15
N GLN A 162 -23.44 14.99 0.20
CA GLN A 162 -24.79 14.40 0.06
C GLN A 162 -25.09 13.92 -1.37
N ALA A 163 -24.60 14.65 -2.39
CA ALA A 163 -24.77 14.27 -3.79
C ALA A 163 -24.14 12.90 -4.08
N GLU A 164 -22.98 12.60 -3.51
CA GLU A 164 -22.27 11.35 -3.71
C GLU A 164 -22.87 10.21 -2.87
N LEU A 165 -23.33 10.49 -1.65
CA LEU A 165 -24.08 9.52 -0.85
C LEU A 165 -25.31 9.02 -1.60
N LYS A 166 -26.08 9.91 -2.24
CA LYS A 166 -27.27 9.56 -3.04
C LYS A 166 -26.91 8.83 -4.33
N ALA A 167 -25.93 9.32 -5.07
CA ALA A 167 -25.62 8.82 -6.41
C ALA A 167 -24.77 7.54 -6.40
N LYS A 168 -23.81 7.43 -5.48
CA LYS A 168 -22.78 6.38 -5.49
C LYS A 168 -22.94 5.38 -4.35
N VAL A 169 -23.30 5.82 -3.13
CA VAL A 169 -23.34 4.92 -1.96
C VAL A 169 -24.69 4.20 -1.85
N LEU A 170 -25.80 4.94 -1.91
CA LEU A 170 -27.15 4.42 -1.71
C LEU A 170 -27.53 3.25 -2.65
N PRO A 171 -27.21 3.29 -3.97
CA PRO A 171 -27.57 2.21 -4.89
C PRO A 171 -26.86 0.89 -4.63
N THR A 172 -25.73 0.91 -3.92
CA THR A 172 -24.90 -0.30 -3.71
C THR A 172 -25.44 -1.25 -2.65
N GLY A 173 -26.29 -0.78 -1.73
CA GLY A 173 -26.77 -1.58 -0.59
C GLY A 173 -25.69 -1.99 0.41
N LEU A 174 -24.46 -1.48 0.28
CA LEU A 174 -23.35 -1.80 1.19
C LEU A 174 -23.60 -1.28 2.61
N PHE A 175 -24.33 -0.18 2.75
CA PHE A 175 -24.73 0.38 4.03
C PHE A 175 -26.24 0.24 4.27
N ALA A 176 -26.65 0.20 5.53
CA ALA A 176 -28.06 0.30 5.87
C ALA A 176 -28.62 1.65 5.41
N ARG A 177 -29.80 1.64 4.79
CA ARG A 177 -30.43 2.86 4.24
C ARG A 177 -30.55 3.96 5.30
N ALA A 178 -30.96 3.61 6.53
CA ALA A 178 -31.04 4.55 7.64
C ALA A 178 -29.70 5.23 7.97
N ARG A 179 -28.58 4.49 7.93
CA ARG A 179 -27.23 5.03 8.19
C ARG A 179 -26.83 6.06 7.12
N VAL A 180 -27.13 5.79 5.86
CA VAL A 180 -26.85 6.72 4.75
C VAL A 180 -27.73 7.98 4.84
N LEU A 181 -29.04 7.82 5.13
CA LEU A 181 -29.97 8.95 5.31
C LEU A 181 -29.57 9.83 6.51
N ALA A 182 -29.17 9.22 7.63
CA ALA A 182 -28.69 9.94 8.80
C ALA A 182 -27.43 10.77 8.49
N ALA A 183 -26.47 10.21 7.74
CA ALA A 183 -25.28 10.94 7.29
C ALA A 183 -25.61 12.13 6.38
N MET A 184 -26.74 12.09 5.67
CA MET A 184 -27.23 13.20 4.86
C MET A 184 -28.03 14.25 5.65
N GLY A 185 -28.28 14.03 6.94
CA GLY A 185 -29.17 14.86 7.75
C GLY A 185 -30.66 14.67 7.42
N GLU A 186 -31.04 13.59 6.74
CA GLU A 186 -32.42 13.29 6.33
C GLU A 186 -33.11 12.23 7.24
N GLY A 187 -32.54 11.96 8.42
CA GLY A 187 -33.08 10.99 9.37
C GLY A 187 -34.20 11.56 10.25
N GLU A 188 -35.43 11.08 9.99
CA GLU A 188 -36.73 11.20 10.71
C GLU A 188 -37.06 12.49 11.49
N PRO A 189 -38.25 13.11 11.25
CA PRO A 189 -38.77 14.11 12.17
C PRO A 189 -39.01 13.45 13.54
N VAL A 190 -38.39 14.01 14.57
CA VAL A 190 -38.72 13.70 15.97
C VAL A 190 -40.22 13.92 16.13
N GLU A 191 -41.00 12.85 16.28
CA GLU A 191 -42.38 12.95 16.74
C GLU A 191 -42.35 13.65 18.10
N ILE A 192 -42.79 14.91 18.10
CA ILE A 192 -43.05 15.68 19.31
C ILE A 192 -44.32 15.06 19.91
N ALA A 193 -44.15 14.12 20.83
CA ALA A 193 -45.25 13.64 21.65
C ALA A 193 -45.71 14.79 22.56
N THR A 194 -46.82 15.42 22.16
CA THR A 194 -47.66 16.33 22.96
C THR A 194 -48.15 15.69 24.25
#